data_AF-A0A960XC30-F1
#
_entry.id   AF-A0A960XC30-F1
#
_cell.length_a   1.000
_cell.length_b   1.000
_cell.length_c   1.000
_cell.angle_alpha   90.00
_cell.angle_beta   90.00
_cell.angle_gamma   90.00
#
_symmetry.space_group_name_H-M   'P 1'
#
loop_
_entity.id
_entity.type
_entity.pdbx_description
1 polymer ?
#
loop_
_entity_poly.entity_id
_entity_poly.type
_entity_poly.pdbx_seq_one_letter_code
_entity_poly.pdbx_strand_id
1 'polypeptide(L)'
;HFLPKEIGEQLLLDRDPHGNVQVSHIQTEILLSTLVKEELKNRSSFKGKFSPVHHFFGYEGRAGLPTNFDATYCYTLGHVAALLIQGGHTGYMCAVNGLAKPAAEWEIFALPITSLMNIERRKGKDKPVIRKALVDLKGAPFKCFERQRIKWMEEDHYLYPGPIQFEGDPELTDLPPKSLIT
;
A
#
# COMPACT_ATOMS: atom_id res chain seq x y z
N HIS A 1 23.15 -23.92 1.31
CA HIS A 1 21.68 -23.74 1.21
C HIS A 1 21.40 -22.33 0.71
N PHE A 2 20.48 -22.15 -0.23
CA PHE A 2 20.22 -20.84 -0.86
C PHE A 2 19.37 -19.89 0.01
N LEU A 3 18.61 -20.44 0.97
CA LEU A 3 17.78 -19.68 1.91
C LEU A 3 18.09 -20.12 3.37
N PRO A 4 18.04 -19.19 4.34
CA PRO A 4 18.03 -19.53 5.76
C PRO A 4 16.88 -20.50 6.08
N LYS A 5 17.14 -21.47 6.97
CA LYS A 5 16.19 -22.54 7.27
C LYS A 5 14.84 -22.01 7.77
N GLU A 6 14.86 -21.03 8.68
CA GLU A 6 13.61 -20.47 9.24
C GLU A 6 12.74 -19.80 8.16
N ILE A 7 13.36 -19.13 7.18
CA ILE A 7 12.63 -18.52 6.06
C ILE A 7 12.06 -19.58 5.11
N GLY A 8 12.82 -20.65 4.87
CA GLY A 8 12.33 -21.80 4.09
C GLY A 8 11.07 -22.42 4.68
N GLU A 9 11.00 -22.55 6.01
CA GLU A 9 9.83 -23.05 6.72
C GLU A 9 8.63 -22.10 6.62
N GLN A 10 8.85 -20.78 6.68
CA GLN A 10 7.78 -19.78 6.52
C GLN A 10 7.12 -19.80 5.13
N LEU A 11 7.87 -20.16 4.08
CA LEU A 11 7.33 -20.30 2.72
C LEU A 11 6.37 -21.50 2.57
N LEU A 12 6.44 -22.46 3.50
CA LEU A 12 5.59 -23.65 3.52
C LEU A 12 4.32 -23.47 4.36
N LEU A 13 4.11 -22.29 4.95
CA LEU A 13 2.90 -21.98 5.73
C LEU A 13 1.63 -22.12 4.88
N ASP A 14 0.55 -22.50 5.55
CA ASP A 14 -0.75 -22.69 4.91
C ASP A 14 -1.27 -21.41 4.26
N ARG A 15 -1.95 -21.58 3.12
CA ARG A 15 -2.58 -20.49 2.37
C ARG A 15 -3.87 -20.04 3.06
N ASP A 16 -4.25 -18.78 2.84
CA ASP A 16 -5.53 -18.25 3.31
C ASP A 16 -6.74 -18.94 2.62
N PRO A 17 -7.99 -18.70 3.06
CA PRO A 17 -9.19 -19.29 2.45
C PRO A 17 -9.34 -19.02 0.94
N HIS A 18 -8.78 -17.90 0.47
CA HIS A 18 -8.80 -17.49 -0.94
C HIS A 18 -7.64 -18.08 -1.77
N GLY A 19 -6.70 -18.78 -1.12
CA GLY A 19 -5.52 -19.41 -1.74
C GLY A 19 -4.30 -18.50 -1.84
N ASN A 20 -4.30 -17.35 -1.19
CA ASN A 20 -3.13 -16.46 -1.15
C ASN A 20 -2.10 -16.99 -0.14
N VAL A 21 -0.82 -16.77 -0.46
CA VAL A 21 0.28 -16.99 0.48
C VAL A 21 0.18 -15.94 1.59
N GLN A 22 0.40 -16.35 2.84
CA GLN A 22 0.38 -15.45 4.00
C GLN A 22 1.69 -14.65 4.09
N VAL A 23 1.88 -13.73 3.14
CA VAL A 23 3.13 -12.98 3.00
C VAL A 23 3.48 -12.11 4.21
N SER A 24 2.48 -11.74 5.02
CA SER A 24 2.70 -11.00 6.28
C SER A 24 3.42 -11.82 7.36
N HIS A 25 3.45 -13.16 7.25
CA HIS A 25 4.19 -14.02 8.16
C HIS A 25 5.61 -14.34 7.67
N ILE A 26 5.94 -13.94 6.43
CA ILE A 26 7.29 -14.13 5.88
C ILE A 26 8.15 -12.94 6.32
N GLN A 27 9.14 -13.22 7.15
CA GLN A 27 10.09 -12.26 7.71
C GLN A 27 11.14 -11.84 6.66
N THR A 28 10.67 -11.13 5.65
CA THR A 28 11.47 -10.71 4.48
C THR A 28 12.61 -9.78 4.90
N GLU A 29 12.40 -8.93 5.90
CA GLU A 29 13.41 -8.04 6.47
C GLU A 29 14.56 -8.81 7.15
N ILE A 30 14.25 -9.92 7.82
CA ILE A 30 15.26 -10.81 8.43
C ILE A 30 16.02 -11.56 7.33
N LEU A 31 15.33 -12.05 6.31
CA LEU A 31 15.96 -12.67 5.14
C LEU A 31 16.99 -11.71 4.51
N LEU A 32 16.57 -10.50 4.16
CA LEU A 32 17.43 -9.50 3.50
C LEU A 32 18.65 -9.17 4.34
N SER A 33 18.46 -8.92 5.64
CA SER A 33 19.58 -8.59 6.53
C SER A 33 20.57 -9.75 6.72
N THR A 34 20.08 -11.00 6.73
CA THR A 34 20.90 -12.21 6.82
C THR A 34 21.78 -12.34 5.59
N LEU A 35 21.19 -12.20 4.40
CA LEU A 35 21.93 -12.25 3.13
C LEU A 35 22.95 -11.11 3.02
N VAL A 36 22.61 -9.89 3.44
CA VAL A 36 23.55 -8.77 3.50
C VAL A 36 24.70 -9.08 4.46
N LYS A 37 24.41 -9.61 5.66
CA LYS A 37 25.44 -9.97 6.65
C LYS A 37 26.40 -11.04 6.13
N GLU A 38 25.90 -12.03 5.39
CA GLU A 38 26.72 -13.05 4.75
C GLU A 38 27.60 -12.47 3.64
N GLU A 39 27.02 -11.63 2.78
CA GLU A 39 27.75 -10.94 1.71
C GLU A 39 28.85 -10.02 2.27
N LEU A 40 28.58 -9.27 3.34
CA LEU A 40 29.56 -8.40 3.98
C LEU A 40 30.75 -9.17 4.57
N LYS A 41 30.57 -10.41 5.03
CA LYS A 41 31.70 -11.25 5.48
C LYS A 41 32.64 -11.63 4.34
N ASN A 42 32.12 -11.76 3.12
CA ASN A 42 32.90 -12.10 1.94
C ASN A 42 33.64 -10.89 1.36
N ARG A 43 33.28 -9.66 1.76
CA ARG A 43 33.90 -8.42 1.30
C ARG A 43 35.05 -8.01 2.22
N SER A 44 36.28 -8.33 1.82
CA SER A 44 37.50 -7.92 2.52
C SER A 44 37.66 -6.40 2.68
N SER A 45 36.99 -5.61 1.83
CA SER A 45 36.97 -4.15 1.90
C SER A 45 36.11 -3.58 3.02
N PHE A 46 35.17 -4.36 3.57
CA PHE A 46 34.26 -3.89 4.61
C PHE A 46 34.92 -3.98 5.99
N LYS A 47 35.18 -2.82 6.61
CA LYS A 47 35.76 -2.71 7.96
C LYS A 47 34.74 -2.27 9.03
N GLY A 48 33.48 -2.10 8.63
CA GLY A 48 32.41 -1.60 9.50
C GLY A 48 31.80 -2.68 10.39
N LYS A 49 30.92 -2.26 11.30
CA LYS A 49 30.05 -3.15 12.08
C LYS A 49 28.64 -3.11 11.49
N PHE A 50 28.12 -4.26 11.09
CA PHE A 50 26.73 -4.40 10.65
C PHE A 50 25.87 -4.94 11.80
N SER A 51 24.88 -4.16 12.25
CA SER A 51 24.00 -4.50 13.38
C SER A 51 22.57 -4.08 13.05
N PRO A 52 21.84 -4.89 12.25
CA PRO A 52 20.51 -4.53 11.79
C PRO A 52 19.50 -4.59 12.94
N VAL A 53 18.48 -3.73 12.86
CA VAL A 53 17.28 -3.76 13.69
C VAL A 53 16.09 -3.96 12.75
N HIS A 54 15.18 -4.85 13.13
CA HIS A 54 14.05 -5.23 12.30
C HIS A 54 12.76 -4.63 12.85
N HIS A 55 11.95 -4.10 11.96
CA HIS A 55 10.63 -3.56 12.26
C HIS A 55 9.64 -4.10 11.24
N PHE A 56 8.44 -4.44 11.70
CA PHE A 56 7.33 -4.83 10.85
C PHE A 56 6.09 -4.05 11.26
N PHE A 57 5.82 -2.97 10.53
CA PHE A 57 4.67 -2.11 10.77
C PHE A 57 3.53 -2.52 9.84
N GLY A 58 2.37 -2.84 10.40
CA GLY A 58 1.20 -3.31 9.66
C GLY A 58 -0.10 -3.24 10.46
N TYR A 59 -0.28 -4.14 11.43
CA TYR A 59 -1.56 -4.27 12.15
C TYR A 59 -1.98 -3.01 12.89
N GLU A 60 -1.03 -2.31 13.51
CA GLU A 60 -1.21 -1.06 14.24
C GLU A 60 -1.77 0.07 13.38
N GLY A 61 -1.56 0.03 12.05
CA GLY A 61 -2.06 1.04 11.13
C GLY A 61 -3.48 0.78 10.61
N ARG A 62 -4.07 -0.40 10.87
CA ARG A 62 -5.35 -0.81 10.24
C ARG A 62 -6.60 -0.39 11.00
N ALA A 63 -6.46 -0.10 12.30
CA ALA A 63 -7.57 0.24 13.19
C ALA A 63 -7.29 1.54 13.97
N GLY A 64 -6.43 2.40 13.42
CA GLY A 64 -6.22 3.76 13.93
C GLY A 64 -7.37 4.69 13.56
N LEU A 65 -7.34 5.91 14.11
CA LEU A 65 -8.25 6.96 13.69
C LEU A 65 -8.00 7.32 12.21
N PRO A 66 -9.05 7.41 11.37
CA PRO A 66 -8.90 7.80 9.97
C PRO A 66 -8.46 9.27 9.88
N THR A 67 -7.65 9.61 8.89
CA THR A 67 -7.34 11.02 8.57
C THR A 67 -8.62 11.80 8.25
N ASN A 68 -8.60 13.14 8.32
CA ASN A 68 -9.74 13.95 7.87
C ASN A 68 -10.10 13.67 6.39
N PHE A 69 -9.08 13.39 5.56
CA PHE A 69 -9.26 12.94 4.19
C PHE A 69 -10.05 11.62 4.12
N ASP A 70 -9.62 10.57 4.83
CA ASP A 70 -10.29 9.26 4.81
C ASP A 70 -11.68 9.32 5.44
N ALA A 71 -11.85 10.12 6.51
CA ALA A 71 -13.14 10.32 7.16
C ALA A 71 -14.15 10.95 6.18
N THR A 72 -13.76 12.03 5.52
CA THR A 72 -14.59 12.72 4.52
C THR A 72 -14.86 11.81 3.31
N TYR A 73 -13.83 11.14 2.79
CA TYR A 73 -13.96 10.24 1.66
C TYR A 73 -14.91 9.07 1.95
N CYS A 74 -14.73 8.38 3.07
CA CYS A 74 -15.58 7.25 3.44
C CYS A 74 -17.02 7.69 3.73
N TYR A 75 -17.22 8.87 4.35
CA TYR A 75 -18.55 9.43 4.57
C TYR A 75 -19.27 9.73 3.26
N THR A 76 -18.56 10.34 2.29
CA THR A 76 -19.08 10.61 0.95
C THR A 76 -19.45 9.30 0.24
N LEU A 77 -18.60 8.27 0.28
CA LEU A 77 -18.94 6.96 -0.32
C LEU A 77 -20.22 6.36 0.27
N GLY A 78 -20.42 6.47 1.58
CA GLY A 78 -21.66 6.04 2.25
C GLY A 78 -22.90 6.80 1.76
N HIS A 79 -22.77 8.11 1.54
CA HIS A 79 -23.84 8.94 0.98
C HIS A 79 -24.18 8.53 -0.45
N VAL A 80 -23.18 8.32 -1.30
CA VAL A 80 -23.38 7.85 -2.67
C VAL A 80 -24.09 6.49 -2.68
N ALA A 81 -23.71 5.58 -1.79
CA ALA A 81 -24.37 4.28 -1.66
C ALA A 81 -25.86 4.42 -1.29
N ALA A 82 -26.20 5.30 -0.34
CA ALA A 82 -27.58 5.56 0.05
C ALA A 82 -28.40 6.12 -1.12
N LEU A 83 -27.84 7.06 -1.89
CA LEU A 83 -28.49 7.63 -3.09
C LEU A 83 -28.73 6.56 -4.16
N LEU A 84 -27.76 5.66 -4.38
CA LEU A 84 -27.91 4.56 -5.34
C LEU A 84 -29.03 3.59 -4.93
N ILE A 85 -29.12 3.25 -3.65
CA ILE A 85 -30.18 2.39 -3.11
C ILE A 85 -31.55 3.07 -3.28
N GLN A 86 -31.65 4.35 -2.94
CA GLN A 86 -32.88 5.13 -3.12
C GLN A 86 -33.30 5.19 -4.58
N GLY A 87 -32.35 5.29 -5.51
CA GLY A 87 -32.59 5.24 -6.95
C GLY A 87 -32.89 3.85 -7.52
N GLY A 88 -32.88 2.79 -6.69
CA GLY A 88 -33.13 1.42 -7.12
C GLY A 88 -32.00 0.78 -7.93
N HIS A 89 -30.77 1.29 -7.81
CA HIS A 89 -29.60 0.78 -8.52
C HIS A 89 -28.90 -0.36 -7.77
N THR A 90 -28.38 -1.35 -8.50
CA THR A 90 -27.62 -2.49 -7.96
C THR A 90 -26.45 -2.87 -8.85
N GLY A 91 -25.42 -3.50 -8.28
CA GLY A 91 -24.22 -3.93 -9.02
C GLY A 91 -23.24 -2.80 -9.34
N TYR A 92 -23.33 -1.67 -8.65
CA TYR A 92 -22.44 -0.52 -8.80
C TYR A 92 -21.47 -0.38 -7.61
N MET A 93 -20.26 0.07 -7.91
CA MET A 93 -19.27 0.55 -6.94
C MET A 93 -19.41 2.07 -6.81
N CYS A 94 -19.52 2.56 -5.58
CA CYS A 94 -19.47 3.99 -5.29
C CYS A 94 -18.05 4.51 -5.54
N ALA A 95 -17.92 5.65 -6.20
CA ALA A 95 -16.64 6.25 -6.51
C ALA A 95 -16.69 7.76 -6.33
N VAL A 96 -15.52 8.35 -6.04
CA VAL A 96 -15.32 9.79 -5.96
C VAL A 96 -14.11 10.14 -6.81
N ASN A 97 -14.25 11.13 -7.69
CA ASN A 97 -13.16 11.65 -8.50
C ASN A 97 -12.67 13.00 -7.95
N GLY A 98 -11.49 13.42 -8.39
CA GLY A 98 -10.93 14.71 -7.98
C GLY A 98 -10.39 14.71 -6.55
N LEU A 99 -10.00 13.56 -6.01
CA LEU A 99 -9.50 13.40 -4.63
C LEU A 99 -8.24 14.22 -4.29
N ALA A 100 -7.54 14.75 -5.30
CA ALA A 100 -6.42 15.69 -5.11
C ALA A 100 -6.87 17.14 -4.85
N LYS A 101 -8.15 17.45 -5.08
CA LYS A 101 -8.76 18.78 -4.87
C LYS A 101 -9.41 18.87 -3.49
N PRO A 102 -9.75 20.08 -3.01
CA PRO A 102 -10.57 20.25 -1.82
C PRO A 102 -11.88 19.44 -1.90
N ALA A 103 -12.34 18.92 -0.77
CA ALA A 103 -13.49 18.02 -0.72
C ALA A 103 -14.78 18.60 -1.32
N ALA A 104 -14.95 19.92 -1.26
CA ALA A 104 -16.08 20.63 -1.87
C ALA A 104 -16.13 20.53 -3.41
N GLU A 105 -15.01 20.21 -4.05
CA GLU A 105 -14.88 20.05 -5.52
C GLU A 105 -14.91 18.59 -5.96
N TRP A 106 -15.13 17.66 -5.04
CA TRP A 106 -15.21 16.24 -5.37
C TRP A 106 -16.46 15.92 -6.18
N GLU A 107 -16.28 15.08 -7.19
CA GLU A 107 -17.36 14.61 -8.04
C GLU A 107 -17.70 13.17 -7.67
N ILE A 108 -18.99 12.87 -7.50
CA ILE A 108 -19.46 11.53 -7.14
C ILE A 108 -19.88 10.74 -8.38
N PHE A 109 -19.57 9.43 -8.38
CA PHE A 109 -19.88 8.52 -9.48
C PHE A 109 -20.33 7.15 -8.97
N ALA A 110 -20.90 6.37 -9.89
CA ALA A 110 -21.20 4.97 -9.70
C ALA A 110 -20.70 4.17 -10.90
N LEU A 111 -19.84 3.18 -10.66
CA LEU A 111 -19.24 2.36 -11.71
C LEU A 111 -19.84 0.94 -11.68
N PRO A 112 -20.34 0.39 -12.81
CA PRO A 112 -20.76 -1.00 -12.85
C PRO A 112 -19.59 -1.91 -12.48
N ILE A 113 -19.75 -2.78 -11.47
CA ILE A 113 -18.64 -3.60 -10.95
C ILE A 113 -18.05 -4.49 -12.03
N THR A 114 -18.88 -4.97 -12.96
CA THR A 114 -18.47 -5.82 -14.08
C THR A 114 -17.45 -5.15 -15.01
N SER A 115 -17.45 -3.82 -15.12
CA SER A 115 -16.47 -3.07 -15.92
C SER A 115 -15.04 -3.16 -15.38
N LEU A 116 -14.89 -3.52 -14.10
CA LEU A 116 -13.60 -3.67 -13.43
C LEU A 116 -13.11 -5.12 -13.38
N MET A 117 -13.90 -6.07 -13.89
CA MET A 117 -13.62 -7.49 -13.79
C MET A 117 -12.85 -8.04 -14.99
N ASN A 118 -12.01 -9.02 -14.74
CA ASN A 118 -11.39 -9.89 -15.73
C ASN A 118 -11.52 -11.36 -15.30
N ILE A 119 -11.20 -12.28 -16.22
CA ILE A 119 -11.14 -13.71 -15.89
C ILE A 119 -9.74 -14.07 -15.40
N GLU A 120 -9.64 -14.70 -14.23
CA GLU A 120 -8.41 -15.33 -13.71
C GLU A 120 -8.66 -16.79 -13.38
N ARG A 121 -7.66 -17.63 -13.64
CA ARG A 121 -7.71 -19.06 -13.28
C ARG A 121 -7.19 -19.27 -11.86
N ARG A 122 -8.08 -19.65 -10.94
CA ARG A 122 -7.77 -19.91 -9.52
C ARG A 122 -8.18 -21.33 -9.13
N LYS A 123 -7.26 -22.09 -8.51
CA LYS A 123 -7.47 -23.51 -8.16
C LYS A 123 -8.00 -24.34 -9.35
N GLY A 124 -7.47 -24.07 -10.55
CA GLY A 124 -7.83 -24.76 -11.79
C GLY A 124 -9.16 -24.35 -12.45
N LYS A 125 -9.89 -23.37 -11.88
CA LYS A 125 -11.17 -22.88 -12.42
C LYS A 125 -11.09 -21.42 -12.81
N ASP A 126 -11.76 -21.06 -13.90
CA ASP A 126 -11.89 -19.67 -14.34
C ASP A 126 -12.90 -18.94 -13.46
N LYS A 127 -12.50 -17.80 -12.90
CA LYS A 127 -13.32 -16.99 -12.01
C LYS A 127 -13.25 -15.52 -12.42
N PRO A 128 -14.39 -14.80 -12.45
CA PRO A 128 -14.38 -13.37 -12.63
C PRO A 128 -13.87 -12.70 -11.35
N VAL A 129 -12.88 -11.82 -11.49
CA VAL A 129 -12.24 -11.13 -10.36
C VAL A 129 -11.88 -9.71 -10.77
N ILE A 130 -11.77 -8.81 -9.80
CA ILE A 130 -11.24 -7.46 -10.03
C ILE A 130 -9.72 -7.54 -9.99
N ARG A 131 -9.06 -7.06 -11.04
CA ARG A 131 -7.60 -7.03 -11.13
C ARG A 131 -7.02 -6.12 -10.05
N LYS A 132 -5.98 -6.58 -9.36
CA LYS A 132 -5.19 -5.72 -8.48
C LYS A 132 -4.45 -4.68 -9.32
N ALA A 133 -4.68 -3.40 -9.06
CA ALA A 133 -3.85 -2.32 -9.58
C ALA A 133 -2.50 -2.35 -8.86
N LEU A 134 -1.41 -2.54 -9.61
CA LEU A 134 -0.04 -2.52 -9.10
C LEU A 134 0.58 -1.14 -9.36
N VAL A 135 1.74 -0.89 -8.76
CA VAL A 135 2.52 0.33 -9.04
C VAL A 135 2.83 0.42 -10.54
N ASP A 136 2.48 1.55 -11.15
CA ASP A 136 2.90 1.88 -12.51
C ASP A 136 4.32 2.46 -12.50
N LEU A 137 5.27 1.71 -13.04
CA LEU A 137 6.68 2.12 -13.14
C LEU A 137 6.92 3.28 -14.12
N LYS A 138 5.93 3.62 -14.94
CA LYS A 138 5.94 4.81 -15.81
C LYS A 138 5.18 5.98 -15.20
N GLY A 139 4.41 5.75 -14.14
CA GLY A 139 3.60 6.75 -13.46
C GLY A 139 4.41 7.78 -12.69
N ALA A 140 3.82 8.96 -12.48
CA ALA A 140 4.48 10.09 -11.85
C ALA A 140 5.00 9.81 -10.42
N PRO A 141 4.29 9.06 -9.54
CA PRO A 141 4.81 8.71 -8.22
C PRO A 141 6.11 7.90 -8.27
N PHE A 142 6.17 6.86 -9.11
CA PHE A 142 7.38 6.05 -9.24
C PHE A 142 8.52 6.84 -9.89
N LYS A 143 8.22 7.68 -10.89
CA LYS A 143 9.21 8.55 -11.51
C LYS A 143 9.77 9.59 -10.54
N CYS A 144 8.98 10.06 -9.58
CA CYS A 144 9.47 10.91 -8.49
C CYS A 144 10.49 10.15 -7.63
N PHE A 145 10.16 8.94 -7.19
CA PHE A 145 11.09 8.06 -6.46
C PHE A 145 12.37 7.77 -7.26
N GLU A 146 12.24 7.38 -8.53
CA GLU A 146 13.36 7.03 -9.40
C GLU A 146 14.37 8.17 -9.55
N ARG A 147 13.90 9.42 -9.68
CA ARG A 147 14.78 10.60 -9.78
C ARG A 147 15.60 10.86 -8.52
N GLN A 148 15.07 10.52 -7.34
CA GLN A 148 15.68 10.87 -6.06
C GLN A 148 16.44 9.73 -5.40
N ARG A 149 16.14 8.47 -5.74
CA ARG A 149 16.66 7.29 -5.02
C ARG A 149 18.19 7.19 -4.91
N ILE A 150 18.94 7.70 -5.89
CA ILE A 150 20.42 7.68 -5.83
C ILE A 150 20.91 8.68 -4.79
N LYS A 151 20.36 9.90 -4.81
CA LYS A 151 20.67 10.92 -3.80
C LYS A 151 20.30 10.45 -2.39
N TRP A 152 19.12 9.85 -2.23
CA TRP A 152 18.67 9.30 -0.94
C TRP A 152 19.45 8.07 -0.48
N MET A 153 20.18 7.39 -1.37
CA MET A 153 21.02 6.26 -1.03
C MET A 153 22.38 6.71 -0.48
N GLU A 154 22.90 7.84 -0.97
CA GLU A 154 24.26 8.32 -0.68
C GLU A 154 24.29 9.43 0.39
N GLU A 155 23.20 10.18 0.54
CA GLU A 155 23.10 11.35 1.42
C GLU A 155 21.91 11.24 2.40
N ASP A 156 22.06 11.88 3.56
CA ASP A 156 21.01 11.92 4.59
C ASP A 156 19.91 12.95 4.28
N HIS A 157 18.88 12.53 3.54
CA HIS A 157 17.68 13.34 3.22
C HIS A 157 16.43 12.84 3.94
N TYR A 158 16.53 12.61 5.25
CA TYR A 158 15.38 12.14 6.03
C TYR A 158 14.31 13.23 6.16
N LEU A 159 13.05 12.82 5.99
CA LEU A 159 11.89 13.62 6.33
C LEU A 159 11.27 13.07 7.61
N TYR A 160 10.84 13.97 8.49
CA TYR A 160 10.25 13.62 9.78
C TYR A 160 8.77 14.03 9.79
N PRO A 161 7.88 13.21 9.20
CA PRO A 161 6.46 13.47 9.30
C PRO A 161 6.02 13.36 10.77
N GLY A 162 5.20 14.32 11.22
CA GLY A 162 4.60 14.28 12.54
C GLY A 162 3.42 13.30 12.61
N PRO A 163 2.82 13.14 13.81
CA PRO A 163 1.54 12.45 13.97
C PRO A 163 0.42 13.10 13.14
N ILE A 164 -0.60 12.32 12.82
CA ILE A 164 -1.83 12.83 12.19
C ILE A 164 -2.40 13.96 13.05
N GLN A 165 -2.74 15.08 12.41
CA GLN A 165 -3.42 16.21 13.05
C GLN A 165 -4.88 16.25 12.59
N PHE A 166 -5.80 16.45 13.53
CA PHE A 166 -7.24 16.51 13.26
C PHE A 166 -7.81 17.93 13.33
N GLU A 167 -7.08 18.82 14.01
CA GLU A 167 -7.47 20.20 14.26
C GLU A 167 -6.32 21.13 13.85
N GLY A 168 -6.65 22.34 13.40
CA GLY A 168 -5.68 23.35 12.99
C GLY A 168 -5.86 23.77 11.53
N ASP A 169 -4.74 24.12 10.90
CA ASP A 169 -4.71 24.57 9.51
C ASP A 169 -5.13 23.44 8.55
N PRO A 170 -6.16 23.64 7.70
CA PRO A 170 -6.55 22.65 6.70
C PRO A 170 -5.43 22.25 5.73
N GLU A 171 -4.45 23.11 5.48
CA GLU A 171 -3.28 22.76 4.67
C GLU A 171 -2.41 21.67 5.32
N LEU A 172 -2.62 21.38 6.60
CA LEU A 172 -1.95 20.30 7.34
C LEU A 172 -2.89 19.13 7.62
N THR A 173 -4.12 19.40 8.06
CA THR A 173 -5.05 18.35 8.53
C THR A 173 -5.72 17.59 7.39
N ASP A 174 -5.90 18.25 6.24
CA ASP A 174 -6.75 17.74 5.15
C ASP A 174 -5.92 17.32 3.92
N LEU A 175 -4.60 17.18 4.08
CA LEU A 175 -3.70 16.77 3.00
C LEU A 175 -4.05 15.36 2.48
N PRO A 176 -4.22 15.19 1.16
CA PRO A 176 -4.36 13.86 0.57
C PRO A 176 -3.01 13.12 0.59
N PRO A 177 -3.02 11.78 0.42
CA PRO A 177 -1.81 11.00 0.25
C PRO A 177 -0.92 11.55 -0.88
N LYS A 178 0.40 11.60 -0.66
CA LYS A 178 1.36 12.11 -1.67
C LYS A 178 1.22 11.43 -3.02
N SER A 179 0.88 10.15 -3.06
CA SER A 179 0.66 9.40 -4.30
C SER A 179 -0.52 9.90 -5.15
N LEU A 180 -1.45 10.70 -4.60
CA LEU A 180 -2.53 11.34 -5.36
C LEU A 180 -2.13 12.69 -5.97
N ILE A 181 -1.10 13.34 -5.42
CA ILE A 181 -0.67 14.70 -5.78
C ILE A 181 0.71 14.74 -6.46
N THR A 182 1.37 13.58 -6.63
CA THR A 182 2.71 13.45 -7.24
C THR A 182 2.62 12.83 -8.62
#